data_AF-A0A533YXM1-F1
#
_entry.id   AF-A0A533YXM1-F1
#
_cell.length_a   1.000
_cell.length_b   1.000
_cell.length_c   1.000
_cell.angle_alpha   90.00
_cell.angle_beta   90.00
_cell.angle_gamma   90.00
#
_symmetry.space_group_name_H-M   'P 1'
#
loop_
_entity.id
_entity.type
_entity.pdbx_description
1 polymer ?
#
loop_
_entity_poly.entity_id
_entity_poly.type
_entity_poly.pdbx_seq_one_letter_code
_entity_poly.pdbx_strand_id
1 'polypeptide(L)'
;MNLTTRVSGGLLLVLALTLHACIFLRNGTYSSSPLFTPNGRLVAHYQALAREQDQSLGTCAETHTCDRAHYTRALLALYESQAIAAKHFQDVIDAAPKSHLAYSSQFWLRFLQNSPTILPWVSSYADATERLVRDLLELETSSAQVMLREVKARDKKLEELTTQLEALKRIDQEMKEMTRPVKPPLKPPQPADKGIQP
;
A
#
# COMPACT_ATOMS: atom_id res chain seq x y z
N MET A 1 -9.30 -22.24 -50.54
CA MET A 1 -8.91 -22.39 -49.12
C MET A 1 -7.72 -21.48 -48.88
N ASN A 2 -7.88 -20.50 -47.99
CA ASN A 2 -7.04 -19.29 -47.88
C ASN A 2 -5.63 -19.57 -47.33
N LEU A 3 -4.59 -19.21 -48.09
CA LEU A 3 -3.19 -19.32 -47.73
C LEU A 3 -2.65 -18.07 -46.98
N THR A 4 -3.50 -17.07 -46.76
CA THR A 4 -3.14 -15.77 -46.14
C THR A 4 -3.36 -15.71 -44.64
N THR A 5 -4.09 -16.65 -44.04
CA THR A 5 -4.34 -16.67 -42.58
C THR A 5 -3.20 -17.30 -41.77
N ARG A 6 -2.36 -18.14 -42.39
CA ARG A 6 -1.30 -18.87 -41.69
C ARG A 6 -0.04 -18.03 -41.41
N VAL A 7 0.26 -17.07 -42.29
CA VAL A 7 1.43 -16.18 -42.16
C VAL A 7 1.19 -15.10 -41.10
N SER A 8 -0.04 -14.60 -41.00
CA SER A 8 -0.43 -13.58 -40.01
C SER A 8 -0.33 -14.10 -38.56
N GLY A 9 -0.77 -15.35 -38.32
CA GLY A 9 -0.68 -15.96 -36.98
C GLY A 9 0.76 -16.21 -36.51
N GLY A 10 1.66 -16.60 -37.42
CA GLY A 10 3.09 -16.77 -37.11
C GLY A 10 3.81 -15.44 -36.85
N LEU A 11 3.48 -14.40 -37.62
CA LEU A 11 4.07 -13.06 -37.45
C LEU A 11 3.63 -12.40 -36.13
N LEU A 12 2.37 -12.59 -35.73
CA LEU A 12 1.82 -12.12 -34.45
C LEU A 12 2.46 -12.84 -33.25
N LEU A 13 2.71 -14.15 -33.34
CA LEU A 13 3.40 -14.92 -32.30
C LEU A 13 4.87 -14.52 -32.14
N VAL A 14 5.57 -14.25 -33.24
CA VAL A 14 6.97 -13.77 -33.19
C VAL A 14 7.05 -12.36 -32.59
N LEU A 15 6.15 -11.45 -32.98
CA LEU A 15 6.07 -10.11 -32.39
C LEU A 15 5.74 -10.16 -30.89
N ALA A 16 4.83 -11.04 -30.47
CA ALA A 16 4.49 -11.24 -29.06
C ALA A 16 5.67 -11.80 -28.23
N LEU A 17 6.49 -12.69 -28.81
CA LEU A 17 7.69 -13.21 -28.16
C LEU A 17 8.80 -12.15 -28.06
N THR A 18 8.95 -11.28 -29.06
CA THR A 18 9.90 -10.15 -28.98
C THR A 18 9.46 -9.08 -27.99
N LEU A 19 8.16 -8.83 -27.84
CA LEU A 19 7.62 -7.91 -26.83
C LEU A 19 7.85 -8.43 -25.40
N HIS A 20 7.71 -9.74 -25.16
CA HIS A 20 8.06 -10.34 -23.86
C HIS A 20 9.56 -10.23 -23.56
N ALA A 21 10.42 -10.37 -24.58
CA ALA A 21 11.85 -10.14 -24.42
C ALA A 21 12.16 -8.67 -24.09
N CYS A 22 11.51 -7.69 -24.73
CA CYS A 22 11.72 -6.28 -24.43
C CYS A 22 11.22 -5.84 -23.04
N ILE A 23 10.19 -6.49 -22.49
CA ILE A 23 9.76 -6.26 -21.10
C ILE A 23 10.76 -6.88 -20.11
N PHE A 24 11.34 -8.05 -20.44
CA PHE A 24 12.39 -8.68 -19.63
C PHE A 24 13.73 -7.94 -19.65
N LEU A 25 14.08 -7.26 -20.76
CA LEU A 25 15.31 -6.46 -20.86
C LEU A 25 15.29 -5.16 -20.04
N ARG A 26 14.13 -4.75 -19.50
CA ARG A 26 14.06 -3.59 -18.59
C ARG A 26 14.63 -3.90 -17.20
N ASN A 27 14.73 -5.18 -16.85
CA ASN A 27 15.38 -5.63 -15.62
C ASN A 27 16.87 -5.87 -15.92
N GLY A 28 17.74 -5.01 -15.38
CA GLY A 28 19.18 -5.25 -15.40
C GLY A 28 19.52 -6.64 -14.84
N THR A 29 20.68 -7.19 -15.22
CA THR A 29 21.17 -8.42 -14.61
C THR A 29 21.68 -8.09 -13.20
N TYR A 30 20.93 -8.48 -12.17
CA TYR A 30 21.29 -8.27 -10.77
C TYR A 30 21.81 -9.55 -10.13
N SER A 31 22.81 -9.43 -9.26
CA SER A 31 23.36 -10.58 -8.53
C SER A 31 22.34 -11.13 -7.52
N SER A 32 22.33 -12.45 -7.33
CA SER A 32 21.55 -13.05 -6.23
C SER A 32 22.24 -12.87 -4.88
N SER A 33 23.55 -12.57 -4.86
CA SER A 33 24.32 -12.33 -3.64
C SER A 33 23.87 -11.04 -2.92
N PRO A 34 23.98 -10.98 -1.59
CA PRO A 34 23.74 -9.75 -0.86
C PRO A 34 24.81 -8.70 -1.20
N LEU A 35 24.46 -7.42 -1.06
CA LEU A 35 25.41 -6.31 -1.18
C LEU A 35 26.19 -6.10 0.13
N PHE A 36 25.50 -6.28 1.27
CA PHE A 36 26.08 -6.12 2.60
C PHE A 36 25.86 -7.39 3.42
N THR A 37 26.82 -7.73 4.28
CA THR A 37 26.73 -8.87 5.20
C THR A 37 26.52 -8.35 6.62
N PRO A 38 25.31 -8.45 7.20
CA PRO A 38 25.09 -8.00 8.56
C PRO A 38 25.68 -8.98 9.59
N ASN A 39 26.06 -8.48 10.76
CA ASN A 39 26.35 -9.32 11.91
C ASN A 39 25.10 -10.13 12.34
N GLY A 40 25.28 -11.32 12.93
CA GLY A 40 24.20 -12.28 13.24
C GLY A 40 22.94 -11.69 13.91
N ARG A 41 23.10 -10.76 14.87
CA ARG A 41 21.96 -10.10 15.57
C ARG A 41 21.15 -9.19 14.64
N LEU A 42 21.82 -8.49 13.73
CA LEU A 42 21.18 -7.56 12.80
C LEU A 42 20.41 -8.31 11.70
N VAL A 43 20.85 -9.53 11.35
CA VAL A 43 20.14 -10.40 10.40
C VAL A 43 18.71 -10.68 10.88
N ALA A 44 18.54 -11.12 12.12
CA ALA A 44 17.22 -11.44 12.67
C ALA A 44 16.31 -10.21 12.73
N HIS A 45 16.87 -9.05 13.08
CA HIS A 45 16.13 -7.79 13.12
C HIS A 45 15.65 -7.37 11.73
N TYR A 46 16.52 -7.39 10.72
CA TYR A 46 16.16 -7.03 9.35
C TYR A 46 15.20 -8.01 8.70
N GLN A 47 15.31 -9.31 9.00
CA GLN A 47 14.33 -10.30 8.56
C GLN A 47 12.94 -10.08 9.17
N ALA A 48 12.87 -9.74 10.46
CA ALA A 48 11.60 -9.42 11.10
C ALA A 48 10.94 -8.20 10.45
N LEU A 49 11.74 -7.16 10.21
CA LEU A 49 11.26 -5.95 9.56
C LEU A 49 10.85 -6.19 8.10
N ALA A 50 11.57 -7.04 7.36
CA ALA A 50 11.23 -7.39 5.99
C ALA A 50 9.85 -8.07 5.92
N ARG A 51 9.55 -8.98 6.85
CA ARG A 51 8.24 -9.65 6.95
C ARG A 51 7.11 -8.67 7.26
N GLU A 52 7.36 -7.69 8.12
CA GLU A 52 6.39 -6.63 8.43
C GLU A 52 6.08 -5.77 7.18
N GLN A 53 7.11 -5.45 6.40
CA GLN A 53 6.92 -4.76 5.11
C GLN A 53 6.16 -5.63 4.11
N ASP A 54 6.48 -6.93 4.00
CA ASP A 54 5.78 -7.85 3.10
C ASP A 54 4.29 -7.98 3.47
N GLN A 55 3.96 -7.98 4.77
CA GLN A 55 2.57 -7.96 5.24
C GLN A 55 1.86 -6.66 4.83
N SER A 56 2.53 -5.52 4.98
CA SER A 56 2.00 -4.20 4.61
C SER A 56 1.76 -4.08 3.09
N LEU A 57 2.68 -4.63 2.28
CA LEU A 57 2.55 -4.69 0.83
C LEU A 57 1.35 -5.53 0.38
N GLY A 58 1.01 -6.58 1.13
CA GLY A 58 -0.15 -7.43 0.84
C GLY A 58 -1.50 -6.70 0.91
N THR A 59 -1.59 -5.59 1.66
CA THR A 59 -2.82 -4.81 1.85
C THR A 59 -2.83 -3.48 1.08
N CYS A 60 -1.82 -3.24 0.25
CA CYS A 60 -1.51 -1.89 -0.23
C CYS A 60 -2.36 -1.42 -1.43
N ALA A 61 -3.16 -2.30 -2.03
CA ALA A 61 -3.91 -2.02 -3.26
C ALA A 61 -5.11 -1.05 -3.11
N GLU A 62 -5.58 -0.74 -1.88
CA GLU A 62 -6.87 -0.08 -1.70
C GLU A 62 -6.83 1.39 -1.26
N THR A 63 -5.77 1.89 -0.61
CA THR A 63 -5.84 3.23 0.05
C THR A 63 -4.56 4.08 0.09
N HIS A 64 -3.38 3.58 -0.30
CA HIS A 64 -2.12 4.32 -0.13
C HIS A 64 -1.08 4.00 -1.21
N THR A 65 -0.17 4.95 -1.51
CA THR A 65 0.97 4.68 -2.40
C THR A 65 1.95 3.74 -1.68
N CYS A 66 2.23 2.60 -2.31
CA CYS A 66 3.10 1.55 -1.76
C CYS A 66 4.59 1.86 -1.86
N ASP A 67 4.94 3.02 -2.41
CA ASP A 67 6.30 3.41 -2.75
C ASP A 67 7.21 3.41 -1.52
N ARG A 68 6.71 3.84 -0.36
CA ARG A 68 7.47 3.79 0.88
C ARG A 68 7.74 2.36 1.39
N ALA A 69 6.73 1.50 1.34
CA ALA A 69 6.85 0.12 1.78
C ALA A 69 7.81 -0.67 0.87
N HIS A 70 7.68 -0.47 -0.44
CA HIS A 70 8.61 -1.02 -1.43
C HIS A 70 10.03 -0.50 -1.23
N TYR A 71 10.20 0.80 -0.95
CA TYR A 71 11.53 1.39 -0.74
C TYR A 71 12.23 0.80 0.49
N THR A 72 11.51 0.69 1.61
CA THR A 72 12.03 0.09 2.85
C THR A 72 12.37 -1.38 2.63
N ARG A 73 11.49 -2.13 1.94
CA ARG A 73 11.73 -3.53 1.60
C ARG A 73 12.95 -3.71 0.68
N ALA A 74 13.19 -2.79 -0.24
CA ALA A 74 14.34 -2.78 -1.13
C ALA A 74 15.65 -2.57 -0.37
N LEU A 75 15.69 -1.62 0.57
CA LEU A 75 16.86 -1.38 1.43
C LEU A 75 17.21 -2.60 2.29
N LEU A 76 16.20 -3.28 2.84
CA LEU A 76 16.41 -4.52 3.60
C LEU A 76 16.95 -5.64 2.71
N ALA A 77 16.44 -5.73 1.47
CA ALA A 77 16.91 -6.71 0.52
C ALA A 77 18.37 -6.51 0.08
N LEU A 78 18.99 -5.34 0.31
CA LEU A 78 20.44 -5.16 0.09
C LEU A 78 21.28 -6.10 0.97
N TYR A 79 20.72 -6.59 2.07
CA TYR A 79 21.34 -7.58 2.95
C TYR A 79 20.95 -9.04 2.62
N GLU A 80 19.99 -9.24 1.71
CA GLU A 80 19.47 -10.56 1.34
C GLU A 80 19.92 -10.96 -0.08
N SER A 81 19.63 -10.10 -1.05
CA SER A 81 19.87 -10.34 -2.47
C SER A 81 19.73 -9.05 -3.27
N GLN A 82 20.75 -8.72 -4.09
CA GLN A 82 20.67 -7.55 -4.97
C GLN A 82 19.51 -7.66 -5.98
N ALA A 83 19.15 -8.87 -6.42
CA ALA A 83 18.01 -9.12 -7.29
C ALA A 83 16.67 -8.78 -6.62
N ILE A 84 16.49 -9.15 -5.34
CA ILE A 84 15.27 -8.82 -4.58
C ILE A 84 15.23 -7.31 -4.32
N ALA A 85 16.36 -6.68 -4.00
CA ALA A 85 16.45 -5.24 -3.80
C ALA A 85 16.07 -4.48 -5.07
N ALA A 86 16.65 -4.88 -6.21
CA ALA A 86 16.36 -4.26 -7.48
C ALA A 86 14.89 -4.38 -7.88
N LYS A 87 14.28 -5.55 -7.67
CA LYS A 87 12.83 -5.72 -7.90
C LYS A 87 12.03 -4.68 -7.12
N HIS A 88 12.28 -4.54 -5.82
CA HIS A 88 11.52 -3.60 -5.01
C HIS A 88 11.82 -2.14 -5.31
N PHE A 89 13.06 -1.77 -5.65
CA PHE A 89 13.36 -0.42 -6.15
C PHE A 89 12.63 -0.11 -7.47
N GLN A 90 12.44 -1.12 -8.33
CA GLN A 90 11.63 -0.97 -9.53
C GLN A 90 10.15 -0.79 -9.19
N ASP A 91 9.62 -1.57 -8.23
CA ASP A 91 8.23 -1.43 -7.74
C ASP A 91 7.96 -0.01 -7.19
N VAL A 92 8.93 0.64 -6.53
CA VAL A 92 8.82 2.06 -6.09
C VAL A 92 8.58 2.99 -7.28
N ILE A 93 9.36 2.82 -8.34
CA ILE A 93 9.29 3.66 -9.55
C ILE A 93 7.94 3.43 -10.25
N ASP A 94 7.49 2.19 -10.31
CA ASP A 94 6.22 1.85 -10.96
C ASP A 94 5.02 2.33 -10.13
N ALA A 95 5.10 2.30 -8.80
CA ALA A 95 4.05 2.78 -7.90
C ALA A 95 3.97 4.33 -7.85
N ALA A 96 5.11 5.03 -7.82
CA ALA A 96 5.14 6.49 -7.68
C ALA A 96 6.31 7.13 -8.45
N PRO A 97 6.28 7.18 -9.80
CA PRO A 97 7.43 7.54 -10.64
C PRO A 97 7.98 8.95 -10.43
N LYS A 98 7.19 9.85 -9.83
CA LYS A 98 7.56 11.25 -9.54
C LYS A 98 7.97 11.47 -8.08
N SER A 99 7.95 10.44 -7.24
CA SER A 99 8.32 10.59 -5.82
C SER A 99 9.83 10.73 -5.66
N HIS A 100 10.26 11.35 -4.56
CA HIS A 100 11.67 11.40 -4.19
C HIS A 100 12.26 9.99 -4.01
N LEU A 101 11.45 9.04 -3.53
CA LEU A 101 11.82 7.63 -3.40
C LEU A 101 12.07 6.99 -4.76
N ALA A 102 11.28 7.31 -5.79
CA ALA A 102 11.55 6.84 -7.15
C ALA A 102 12.87 7.38 -7.70
N TYR A 103 13.19 8.65 -7.46
CA TYR A 103 14.50 9.20 -7.85
C TYR A 103 15.66 8.48 -7.15
N SER A 104 15.57 8.28 -5.84
CA SER A 104 16.56 7.51 -5.08
C SER A 104 16.67 6.06 -5.58
N SER A 105 15.54 5.42 -5.88
CA SER A 105 15.48 4.05 -6.40
C SER A 105 16.20 3.92 -7.74
N GLN A 106 16.09 4.91 -8.63
CA GLN A 106 16.84 4.91 -9.88
C GLN A 106 18.35 4.95 -9.66
N PHE A 107 18.83 5.66 -8.64
CA PHE A 107 20.25 5.65 -8.26
C PHE A 107 20.67 4.25 -7.81
N TRP A 108 19.90 3.62 -6.92
CA TRP A 108 20.17 2.27 -6.44
C TRP A 108 20.20 1.23 -7.56
N LEU A 109 19.24 1.28 -8.50
CA LEU A 109 19.24 0.37 -9.65
C LEU A 109 20.49 0.50 -10.50
N ARG A 110 20.98 1.73 -10.74
CA ARG A 110 22.24 1.95 -11.46
C ARG A 110 23.46 1.47 -10.66
N PHE A 111 23.45 1.68 -9.35
CA PHE A 111 24.51 1.22 -8.46
C PHE A 111 24.61 -0.30 -8.42
N LEU A 112 23.48 -0.99 -8.30
CA LEU A 112 23.43 -2.46 -8.29
C LEU A 112 23.83 -3.08 -9.64
N GLN A 113 23.50 -2.42 -10.76
CA GLN A 113 23.94 -2.85 -12.10
C GLN A 113 25.45 -2.70 -12.30
N ASN A 114 26.04 -1.61 -11.78
CA ASN A 114 27.44 -1.27 -11.96
C ASN A 114 28.27 -1.52 -10.69
N SER A 115 27.85 -2.48 -9.87
CA SER A 115 28.47 -2.73 -8.57
C SER A 115 29.97 -2.96 -8.77
N PRO A 116 30.85 -2.10 -8.22
CA PRO A 116 32.28 -2.14 -8.50
C PRO A 116 32.83 -3.42 -7.89
N THR A 117 32.95 -4.45 -8.73
CA THR A 117 33.20 -5.80 -8.23
C THR A 117 34.60 -5.93 -7.61
N ILE A 118 35.57 -5.04 -7.90
CA ILE A 118 36.97 -5.30 -7.54
C ILE A 118 37.78 -4.00 -7.40
N LEU A 119 37.90 -3.39 -6.21
CA LEU A 119 39.07 -2.56 -5.83
C LEU A 119 39.22 -2.40 -4.29
N PRO A 120 40.41 -2.46 -3.69
CA PRO A 120 40.59 -2.35 -2.22
C PRO A 120 40.12 -1.03 -1.58
N TRP A 121 40.03 0.07 -2.35
CA TRP A 121 39.48 1.36 -1.87
C TRP A 121 37.97 1.27 -1.59
N VAL A 122 37.24 0.40 -2.31
CA VAL A 122 35.78 0.31 -2.14
C VAL A 122 35.36 -0.26 -0.78
N SER A 123 36.26 -0.79 0.06
CA SER A 123 35.90 -1.18 1.43
C SER A 123 35.44 0.03 2.27
N SER A 124 36.18 1.14 2.24
CA SER A 124 35.80 2.36 2.98
C SER A 124 34.52 3.00 2.44
N TYR A 125 34.28 2.92 1.13
CA TYR A 125 33.04 3.40 0.52
C TYR A 125 31.87 2.45 0.79
N ALA A 126 32.09 1.15 0.79
CA ALA A 126 31.11 0.14 1.14
C ALA A 126 30.68 0.30 2.60
N ASP A 127 31.62 0.52 3.52
CA ASP A 127 31.32 0.80 4.93
C ASP A 127 30.51 2.09 5.11
N ALA A 128 30.86 3.16 4.38
CA ALA A 128 30.11 4.42 4.41
C ALA A 128 28.70 4.25 3.81
N THR A 129 28.58 3.50 2.71
CA THR A 129 27.29 3.20 2.08
C THR A 129 26.43 2.32 2.98
N GLU A 130 27.03 1.33 3.65
CA GLU A 130 26.33 0.49 4.62
C GLU A 130 25.79 1.32 5.78
N ARG A 131 26.61 2.22 6.36
CA ARG A 131 26.16 3.15 7.41
C ARG A 131 25.00 4.02 6.94
N LEU A 132 25.10 4.60 5.75
CA LEU A 132 24.01 5.40 5.15
C LEU A 132 22.73 4.58 4.98
N VAL A 133 22.82 3.32 4.54
CA VAL A 133 21.66 2.43 4.41
C VAL A 133 21.04 2.13 5.77
N ARG A 134 21.85 1.95 6.83
CA ARG A 134 21.37 1.77 8.20
C ARG A 134 20.62 2.99 8.71
N ASP A 135 21.20 4.18 8.55
CA ASP A 135 20.59 5.44 8.97
C ASP A 135 19.27 5.71 8.22
N LEU A 136 19.26 5.42 6.91
CA LEU A 136 18.07 5.53 6.08
C LEU A 136 16.97 4.55 6.50
N LEU A 137 17.33 3.30 6.83
CA LEU A 137 16.38 2.32 7.36
C LEU A 137 15.78 2.78 8.70
N GLU A 138 16.59 3.35 9.59
CA GLU A 138 16.10 3.89 10.86
C GLU A 138 15.14 5.08 10.65
N LEU A 139 15.47 5.98 9.72
CA LEU A 139 14.60 7.10 9.36
C LEU A 139 13.27 6.62 8.76
N GLU A 140 13.31 5.69 7.81
CA GLU A 140 12.11 5.21 7.14
C GLU A 140 11.18 4.45 8.09
N THR A 141 11.74 3.59 8.94
CA THR A 141 10.97 2.82 9.92
C THR A 141 10.39 3.69 11.03
N SER A 142 11.17 4.63 11.56
CA SER A 142 10.69 5.55 12.61
C SER A 142 9.57 6.46 12.10
N SER A 143 9.72 7.00 10.88
CA SER A 143 8.69 7.85 10.30
C SER A 143 7.45 7.04 9.88
N ALA A 144 7.58 5.79 9.43
CA ALA A 144 6.45 4.89 9.24
C ALA A 144 5.67 4.64 10.55
N GLN A 145 6.37 4.42 11.67
CA GLN A 145 5.75 4.24 12.98
C GLN A 145 4.97 5.49 13.44
N VAL A 146 5.51 6.69 13.19
CA VAL A 146 4.81 7.95 13.52
C VAL A 146 3.52 8.08 12.72
N MET A 147 3.57 7.86 11.40
CA MET A 147 2.38 7.93 10.55
C MET A 147 1.31 6.92 10.99
N LEU A 148 1.71 5.69 11.32
CA LEU A 148 0.79 4.65 11.79
C LEU A 148 0.05 5.07 13.08
N ARG A 149 0.77 5.70 14.01
CA ARG A 149 0.16 6.23 15.25
C ARG A 149 -0.85 7.34 14.95
N GLU A 150 -0.54 8.24 14.03
CA GLU A 150 -1.48 9.29 13.63
C GLU A 150 -2.73 8.73 12.96
N VAL A 151 -2.59 7.76 12.06
CA VAL A 151 -3.72 7.09 11.40
C VAL A 151 -4.60 6.44 12.46
N LYS A 152 -4.03 5.63 13.36
CA LYS A 152 -4.78 5.00 14.45
C LYS A 152 -5.49 6.01 15.36
N ALA A 153 -4.87 7.16 15.61
CA ALA A 153 -5.50 8.23 16.39
C ALA A 153 -6.68 8.87 15.64
N ARG A 154 -6.55 9.08 14.33
CA ARG A 154 -7.64 9.59 13.47
C ARG A 154 -8.80 8.58 13.39
N ASP A 155 -8.50 7.30 13.23
CA ASP A 155 -9.51 6.23 13.14
C ASP A 155 -10.31 6.12 14.43
N LYS A 156 -9.65 6.20 15.60
CA LYS A 156 -10.36 6.23 16.88
C LYS A 156 -11.32 7.42 16.98
N LYS A 157 -10.90 8.59 16.47
CA LYS A 157 -11.75 9.79 16.46
C LYS A 157 -12.91 9.64 15.47
N LEU A 158 -12.70 9.00 14.33
CA LEU A 158 -13.76 8.68 13.37
C LEU A 158 -14.79 7.75 14.00
N GLU A 159 -14.36 6.72 14.72
CA GLU A 159 -15.25 5.79 15.44
C GLU A 159 -16.09 6.51 16.51
N GLU A 160 -15.45 7.38 17.28
CA GLU A 160 -16.13 8.18 18.31
C GLU A 160 -17.18 9.12 17.69
N LEU A 161 -16.80 9.84 16.63
CA LEU A 161 -17.72 10.73 15.91
C LEU A 161 -18.88 9.95 15.27
N THR A 162 -18.62 8.76 14.73
CA THR A 162 -19.65 7.89 14.14
C THR A 162 -20.62 7.43 15.21
N THR A 163 -20.13 7.00 16.37
CA THR A 163 -20.96 6.62 17.53
C THR A 163 -21.83 7.79 18.01
N GLN A 164 -21.27 9.00 18.11
CA GLN A 164 -22.04 10.19 18.49
C GLN A 164 -23.15 10.50 17.48
N LEU A 165 -22.86 10.34 16.18
CA LEU A 165 -23.81 10.60 15.11
C LEU A 165 -24.96 9.58 15.14
N GLU A 166 -24.67 8.31 15.41
CA GLU A 166 -25.69 7.26 15.59
C GLU A 166 -26.57 7.51 16.82
N ALA A 167 -25.97 7.92 17.95
CA ALA A 167 -26.71 8.28 19.15
C ALA A 167 -27.65 9.48 18.90
N LEU A 168 -27.14 10.52 18.24
CA LEU A 168 -27.93 11.71 17.91
C LEU A 168 -29.09 11.37 16.97
N LYS A 169 -28.85 10.52 15.96
CA LYS A 169 -29.89 10.03 15.04
C LYS A 169 -30.99 9.26 15.77
N ARG A 170 -30.63 8.45 16.76
CA ARG A 170 -31.60 7.71 17.59
C ARG A 170 -32.48 8.67 18.40
N ILE A 171 -31.89 9.71 19.01
CA ILE A 171 -32.62 10.75 19.73
C ILE A 171 -33.59 11.51 18.80
N ASP A 172 -33.12 11.90 17.60
CA ASP A 172 -33.98 12.58 16.62
C ASP A 172 -35.17 11.70 16.21
N GLN A 173 -34.94 10.40 16.04
CA GLN A 173 -35.98 9.43 15.71
C GLN A 173 -36.99 9.24 16.85
N GLU A 174 -36.54 9.11 18.09
CA GLU A 174 -37.41 9.02 19.28
C GLU A 174 -38.25 10.30 19.46
N MET A 175 -37.63 11.47 19.29
CA MET A 175 -38.33 12.77 19.35
C MET A 175 -39.41 12.87 18.26
N LYS A 176 -39.12 12.40 17.05
CA LYS A 176 -40.07 12.37 15.93
C LYS A 176 -41.22 11.39 16.14
N GLU A 177 -40.97 10.27 16.83
CA GLU A 177 -42.02 9.34 17.24
C GLU A 177 -42.91 9.94 18.34
N MET A 178 -42.33 10.66 19.31
CA MET A 178 -43.09 11.34 20.36
C MET A 178 -43.89 12.57 19.86
N THR A 179 -43.42 13.26 18.82
CA THR A 179 -44.13 14.41 18.22
C THR A 179 -45.15 14.02 17.15
N ARG A 180 -45.30 12.73 16.83
CA ARG A 180 -46.37 12.28 15.92
C ARG A 180 -47.73 12.60 16.56
N PRO A 181 -48.63 13.36 15.89
CA PRO A 181 -49.88 13.78 16.51
C PRO A 181 -50.72 12.57 16.88
N VAL A 182 -51.10 12.46 18.17
CA VAL A 182 -52.17 11.54 18.61
C VAL A 182 -53.44 12.02 17.92
N LYS A 183 -53.91 11.25 16.93
CA LYS A 183 -55.17 11.51 16.23
C LYS A 183 -56.28 11.55 17.28
N PRO A 184 -57.06 12.65 17.40
CA PRO A 184 -58.15 12.71 18.38
C PRO A 184 -59.21 11.65 18.04
N PRO A 185 -59.85 10.99 19.03
CA PRO A 185 -61.01 10.15 18.76
C PRO A 185 -62.19 11.04 18.36
N LEU A 186 -62.53 11.05 17.08
CA LEU A 186 -63.75 11.70 16.59
C LEU A 186 -64.92 10.70 16.59
N LYS A 187 -65.61 10.58 17.73
CA LYS A 187 -67.09 10.73 17.85
C LYS A 187 -67.58 10.42 19.28
N PRO A 188 -68.29 11.34 19.96
CA PRO A 188 -69.14 11.01 21.11
C PRO A 188 -70.48 10.38 20.65
N PRO A 189 -71.17 9.62 21.52
CA PRO A 189 -72.47 9.02 21.22
C PRO A 189 -73.55 10.09 21.08
N GLN A 190 -74.39 10.00 20.05
CA GLN A 190 -75.58 10.83 19.91
C GLN A 190 -76.63 10.46 20.98
N PRO A 191 -77.17 11.42 21.75
CA PRO A 191 -78.36 11.20 22.55
C PRO A 191 -79.62 11.67 21.80
N ALA A 192 -80.57 10.73 21.73
CA ALA A 192 -82.04 10.81 21.73
C ALA A 192 -82.77 11.87 20.87
N ASP A 193 -83.72 11.40 20.06
CA ASP A 193 -85.01 12.08 19.93
C ASP A 193 -86.17 11.07 20.02
N LYS A 194 -86.98 11.22 21.09
CA LYS A 194 -88.28 10.60 21.23
C LYS A 194 -89.28 11.56 20.57
N GLY A 195 -89.52 11.36 19.28
CA GLY A 195 -90.66 11.92 18.57
C GLY A 195 -91.93 11.12 18.88
N ILE A 196 -92.74 11.66 19.79
CA ILE A 196 -94.13 11.25 20.05
C ILE A 196 -95.06 12.00 19.08
N GLN A 197 -96.19 11.34 18.77
CA GLN A 197 -97.49 11.82 18.24
C GLN A 197 -97.73 11.80 16.72
N PRO A 198 -99.00 11.73 16.28
CA PRO A 198 -100.23 11.21 16.93
C PRO A 198 -100.88 10.02 16.18
#